data_AF-A0AA37LCU7-F1
#
_entry.id   AF-A0AA37LCU7-F1
#
_cell.length_a   1.000
_cell.length_b   1.000
_cell.length_c   1.000
_cell.angle_alpha   90.00
_cell.angle_beta   90.00
_cell.angle_gamma   90.00
#
_symmetry.space_group_name_H-M   'P 1'
#
loop_
_entity.id
_entity.type
_entity.pdbx_description
1 polymer ?
#
loop_
_entity_poly.entity_id
_entity_poly.type
_entity_poly.pdbx_seq_one_letter_code
_entity_poly.pdbx_strand_id
1 'polypeptide(L)' 'MPTPRTRTKVVWYCHNCSSGPFNYKIDEHCPVCQMRRCRYCTVQEIQTAIRSLADPGRRGSWASIQPALRTGEAATEHRM' A
#
# COMPACT_ATOMS: atom_id res chain seq x y z
N MET A 1 13.38 -18.65 14.25
CA MET A 1 12.94 -17.48 13.45
C MET A 1 12.04 -18.00 12.34
N PRO A 2 10.79 -17.54 12.19
CA PRO A 2 9.98 -17.94 11.05
C PRO A 2 10.63 -17.41 9.76
N THR A 3 11.02 -18.30 8.87
CA THR A 3 11.60 -17.92 7.58
C THR A 3 10.53 -17.19 6.77
N PRO A 4 10.76 -15.95 6.30
CA PRO A 4 9.80 -15.27 5.45
C PRO A 4 9.58 -16.11 4.20
N ARG A 5 8.35 -16.58 4.00
CA ARG A 5 8.00 -17.32 2.77
C ARG A 5 7.99 -16.32 1.64
N THR A 6 8.88 -16.46 0.67
CA THR A 6 8.84 -15.68 -0.57
C THR A 6 8.00 -16.42 -1.60
N ARG A 7 7.21 -15.67 -2.38
CA ARG A 7 6.50 -16.17 -3.56
C ARG A 7 7.05 -15.47 -4.78
N THR A 8 7.52 -16.26 -5.74
CA THR A 8 7.88 -15.75 -7.08
C THR A 8 6.61 -15.51 -7.88
N LYS A 9 6.50 -14.33 -8.48
CA LYS A 9 5.40 -13.95 -9.38
C LYS A 9 5.99 -13.38 -10.66
N VAL A 10 5.49 -13.86 -11.79
CA VAL A 10 5.83 -13.31 -13.11
C VAL A 10 4.92 -12.12 -13.39
N VAL A 11 5.51 -10.97 -13.69
CA VAL A 11 4.83 -9.72 -14.03
C VAL A 11 5.30 -9.20 -15.38
N TRP A 12 4.51 -8.32 -16.00
CA TRP A 12 4.88 -7.67 -17.24
C TRP A 12 4.58 -6.17 -17.23
N TYR A 13 5.28 -5.44 -18.09
CA TYR A 13 5.16 -4.00 -18.29
C TYR A 13 4.80 -3.73 -19.74
N CYS A 14 3.83 -2.84 -19.97
CA CYS A 14 3.39 -2.50 -21.31
C CYS A 14 4.47 -1.71 -22.03
N HIS A 15 4.83 -2.13 -23.25
CA HIS A 15 5.82 -1.40 -24.05
C HIS A 15 5.29 -0.03 -24.53
N ASN A 16 3.98 0.09 -24.79
CA ASN A 16 3.40 1.27 -25.42
C ASN A 16 3.26 2.44 -24.44
N CYS A 17 2.80 2.17 -23.21
CA CYS A 17 2.57 3.20 -22.18
C CYS A 17 3.47 3.07 -20.95
N SER A 18 4.44 2.15 -20.96
CA SER A 18 5.36 1.87 -19.85
C SER A 18 4.69 1.58 -18.49
N SER A 19 3.39 1.28 -18.50
CA SER A 19 2.62 1.00 -17.29
C SER A 19 2.85 -0.44 -16.83
N GLY A 20 2.81 -0.68 -15.52
CA GLY A 20 3.00 -1.98 -14.89
C GLY A 20 3.46 -1.81 -13.43
N PRO A 21 3.67 -2.90 -12.67
CA PRO A 21 3.67 -4.31 -13.09
C PRO A 21 2.27 -4.94 -13.16
N PHE A 22 1.95 -5.58 -14.28
CA PHE A 22 0.72 -6.36 -14.48
C PHE A 22 0.96 -7.87 -14.33
N ASN A 23 -0.06 -8.64 -13.98
CA ASN A 23 0.07 -10.09 -13.77
C ASN A 23 0.15 -10.83 -15.11
N TYR A 24 1.23 -11.57 -15.34
CA TYR A 24 1.43 -12.29 -16.60
C TYR A 24 0.35 -13.36 -16.88
N LYS A 25 -0.26 -13.96 -15.85
CA LYS A 25 -1.24 -15.03 -16.04
C LYS A 25 -2.68 -14.55 -16.20
N ILE A 26 -3.00 -13.36 -15.69
CA ILE A 26 -4.37 -12.86 -15.59
C ILE A 26 -4.58 -11.72 -16.59
N ASP A 27 -3.62 -10.80 -16.67
CA ASP A 27 -3.77 -9.58 -17.45
C ASP A 27 -3.21 -9.80 -18.86
N GLU A 28 -4.09 -10.13 -19.80
CA GLU A 28 -3.74 -10.25 -21.22
C GLU A 28 -3.66 -8.89 -21.92
N HIS A 29 -4.43 -7.90 -21.45
CA HIS A 29 -4.51 -6.55 -22.01
C HIS A 29 -4.02 -5.52 -20.99
N CYS A 30 -3.41 -4.44 -21.47
CA CYS A 30 -3.03 -3.32 -20.61
C CYS A 30 -4.27 -2.52 -20.19
N PRO A 31 -4.52 -2.30 -18.89
CA PRO A 31 -5.70 -1.55 -18.45
C PRO A 31 -5.68 -0.07 -18.86
N VAL A 32 -4.49 0.48 -19.15
CA VAL A 32 -4.30 1.90 -19.48
C VAL A 32 -4.55 2.16 -20.97
N CYS A 33 -3.85 1.44 -21.85
CA CYS A 33 -3.93 1.67 -23.30
C CYS A 33 -4.76 0.61 -24.04
N GLN A 34 -5.35 -0.36 -23.32
CA GLN A 34 -6.17 -1.46 -23.84
C GLN A 34 -5.47 -2.35 -24.89
N MET A 35 -4.16 -2.17 -25.09
CA MET A 35 -3.39 -3.01 -26.01
C MET A 35 -3.13 -4.39 -25.41
N ARG A 36 -3.26 -5.41 -26.25
CA ARG A 36 -2.88 -6.79 -25.93
C ARG A 36 -1.37 -6.88 -25.70
N ARG A 37 -0.97 -7.68 -24.70
CA ARG A 37 0.43 -7.97 -24.43
C ARG A 37 1.12 -8.50 -25.68
N CYS A 38 2.25 -7.92 -26.04
CA CYS A 38 3.06 -8.29 -27.19
C CYS A 38 4.47 -8.72 -26.78
N ARG A 39 5.25 -9.25 -27.74
CA ARG A 39 6.65 -9.69 -27.52
C ARG A 39 7.61 -8.59 -27.04
N TYR A 40 7.26 -7.33 -27.27
CA TYR A 40 8.07 -6.18 -26.86
C TYR A 40 7.77 -5.71 -25.43
N CYS A 41 6.73 -6.26 -24.80
CA CYS A 41 6.45 -5.97 -23.39
C CYS A 41 7.53 -6.60 -22.50
N THR A 42 8.03 -5.84 -21.52
CA THR A 42 9.04 -6.35 -20.60
C THR A 42 8.41 -7.33 -19.62
N VAL A 43 8.98 -8.51 -19.46
CA VAL A 43 8.52 -9.53 -18.50
C VAL A 43 9.60 -9.70 -17.43
N GLN A 44 9.20 -9.70 -16.17
CA GLN A 44 10.12 -9.84 -15.03
C GLN A 44 9.55 -10.81 -14.01
N GLU A 45 10.43 -11.56 -13.35
CA GLU A 45 10.08 -12.37 -12.19
C GLU A 45 10.42 -11.61 -10.92
N ILE A 46 9.40 -11.33 -10.11
CA ILE A 46 9.56 -10.63 -8.84
C ILE A 46 9.34 -11.60 -7.67
N GLN A 47 10.17 -11.49 -6.64
CA GLN A 47 9.97 -12.19 -5.38
C GLN A 47 9.19 -11.29 -4.43
N THR A 48 8.02 -11.73 -4.02
CA THR A 48 7.17 -11.03 -3.05
C THR A 48 7.21 -11.77 -1.73
N ALA A 49 7.49 -11.07 -0.64
CA ALA A 49 7.37 -11.65 0.69
C ALA A 49 5.89 -11.92 0.98
N ILE A 50 5.55 -13.17 1.26
CA ILE A 50 4.26 -13.49 1.86
C ILE A 50 4.36 -12.98 3.29
N ARG A 51 3.73 -11.82 3.54
CA ARG A 51 3.47 -11.40 4.90
C ARG A 51 2.57 -12.47 5.51
N SER A 52 3.15 -13.31 6.38
CA SER A 52 2.37 -14.12 7.28
C SER A 52 1.46 -13.15 8.05
N LEU A 53 0.14 -13.29 7.91
CA LEU A 53 -0.85 -12.62 8.75
C LEU A 53 -0.72 -13.01 10.24
N ALA A 54 0.31 -13.77 10.61
CA ALA A 54 0.72 -14.06 11.97
C ALA A 54 1.40 -12.84 12.61
N ASP A 55 0.69 -11.72 12.66
CA ASP A 55 0.91 -10.71 13.69
C ASP A 55 -0.46 -10.12 14.09
N PRO A 56 -1.17 -10.74 15.04
CA PRO A 56 -2.35 -10.14 15.66
C PRO A 56 -2.03 -8.89 16.51
N GLY A 57 -0.77 -8.41 16.51
CA GLY A 57 -0.27 -7.40 17.44
C GLY A 57 -0.19 -5.96 16.93
N ARG A 58 -0.39 -5.68 15.62
CA ARG A 58 -0.33 -4.30 15.11
C ARG A 58 -1.69 -3.78 14.65
N ARG A 59 -2.65 -3.78 15.59
CA ARG A 59 -3.75 -2.81 15.56
C ARG A 59 -3.10 -1.42 15.52
N GLY A 60 -3.29 -0.71 14.42
CA GLY A 60 -2.96 0.71 14.34
C GLY A 60 -3.61 1.42 15.53
N SER A 61 -2.78 1.90 16.44
CA SER A 61 -3.20 2.77 17.51
C SER A 61 -3.58 4.10 16.86
N TRP A 62 -4.87 4.32 16.64
CA TRP A 62 -5.45 5.65 16.42
C TRP A 62 -5.57 6.40 17.76
N ALA A 63 -4.63 6.18 18.67
CA ALA A 63 -4.61 6.88 19.96
C ALA A 63 -4.26 8.35 19.71
N SER A 64 -5.32 9.13 19.65
CA SER A 64 -5.43 10.42 20.29
C SER A 64 -4.57 11.52 19.69
N ILE A 65 -5.14 12.21 18.70
CA ILE A 65 -4.99 13.67 18.64
C ILE A 65 -5.66 14.18 19.93
N GLN A 66 -4.89 14.30 21.02
CA GLN A 66 -5.33 15.04 22.19
C GLN A 66 -5.32 16.52 21.81
N PRO A 67 -6.45 17.25 21.82
CA PRO A 67 -6.36 18.69 21.95
C PRO A 67 -5.71 18.98 23.30
N ALA A 68 -4.64 19.75 23.30
CA ALA A 68 -4.01 20.24 24.52
C ALA A 68 -5.03 21.10 25.28
N LEU A 69 -5.70 20.49 26.26
CA LEU A 69 -6.42 21.22 27.29
C LEU A 69 -5.34 21.86 28.17
N ARG A 70 -5.03 23.13 27.94
CA ARG A 70 -4.35 23.96 28.94
C ARG A 70 -5.40 24.74 29.70
N THR A 71 -5.72 24.21 30.87
CA THR A 71 -6.45 24.83 31.96
C THR A 71 -5.77 26.11 32.43
N GLY A 72 -6.60 27.08 32.78
CA GLY A 72 -6.30 28.26 33.61
C GLY A 72 -7.09 29.45 33.09
N GLU A 73 -7.89 30.19 33.85
CA GLU A 73 -8.25 30.17 35.25
C GLU A 73 -9.50 31.06 35.37
N ALA A 74 -10.37 30.77 36.33
CA ALA A 74 -11.53 31.57 36.63
C ALA A 74 -11.11 32.91 37.27
N ALA A 75 -11.68 34.02 36.80
CA ALA A 75 -11.82 35.24 37.60
C ALA A 75 -13.16 35.89 37.29
N THR A 76 -14.13 35.56 38.13
CA THR A 76 -15.27 36.42 38.52
C THR A 76 -14.75 37.82 38.88
N GLU A 77 -15.41 38.90 38.41
CA GLU A 77 -15.94 39.99 39.25
C GLU A 77 -16.27 41.29 38.46
N HIS A 78 -17.49 41.78 38.71
CA HIS A 78 -18.02 43.15 38.71
C HIS A 78 -17.95 44.14 37.53
N ARG A 79 -19.18 44.60 37.19
CA ARG A 79 -19.65 46.00 37.17
C ARG A 79 -19.29 46.81 35.92
N MET A 80 -20.32 47.15 35.14
CA MET A 80 -20.99 48.47 35.14
C MET A 80 -22.39 48.32 34.57
#